data_AF-A0A537SN03-F1
#
_entry.id   AF-A0A537SN03-F1
#
_cell.length_a   1.000
_cell.length_b   1.000
_cell.length_c   1.000
_cell.angle_alpha   90.00
_cell.angle_beta   90.00
_cell.angle_gamma   90.00
#
_symmetry.space_group_name_H-M   'P 1'
#
loop_
_entity.id
_entity.type
_entity.pdbx_description
1 polymer ?
#
loop_
_entity_poly.entity_id
_entity_poly.type
_entity_poly.pdbx_seq_one_letter_code
_entity_poly.pdbx_strand_id
1 'polypeptide(L)'
;MMAITAYSSISRWSGALGVCAIIAIIRPAHADPRAVVELFTSQGCSSCPPADRILGELAKDPSVIAVSMPIDYWDYLGWKDTLADSRFSARQKAYSQMRGDREVYTPQVVINGSLHVVGSDRAAIEGAIDVTQKADGVMSVPVTVMQVGKQINVSVAASGRSGAAMHGEVWICSIAKAVPISIGRGENGGRQVTYHNVVRSLLKVGDWNGDTGSWTVPLENITREGVDAAVVYVQDGNRDKPGVMLGAAFAPLH
;
A
#
# COMPACT_ATOMS: atom_id res chain seq x y z
N MET A 1 41.99 26.84 80.97
CA MET A 1 40.73 26.77 81.73
C MET A 1 39.61 27.06 80.75
N MET A 2 38.65 26.12 80.63
CA MET A 2 37.47 26.15 79.73
C MET A 2 37.76 26.09 78.21
N ALA A 3 36.98 25.46 77.34
CA ALA A 3 35.99 24.36 77.36
C ALA A 3 35.37 24.36 75.94
N ILE A 4 35.23 23.18 75.31
CA ILE A 4 34.04 22.69 74.56
C ILE A 4 33.54 23.63 73.42
N THR A 5 33.40 23.29 72.12
CA THR A 5 32.87 22.11 71.43
C THR A 5 33.10 22.34 69.93
N ALA A 6 33.53 21.33 69.17
CA ALA A 6 33.46 21.34 67.72
C ALA A 6 32.11 20.75 67.29
N TYR A 7 31.32 21.49 66.49
CA TYR A 7 30.18 20.94 65.77
C TYR A 7 30.46 21.01 64.27
N SER A 8 30.67 19.83 63.69
CA SER A 8 30.76 19.59 62.27
C SER A 8 29.36 19.69 61.63
N SER A 9 29.25 20.46 60.55
CA SER A 9 28.08 20.43 59.67
C SER A 9 28.55 20.09 58.26
N ILE A 10 28.71 18.80 57.99
CA ILE A 10 28.93 18.28 56.65
C ILE A 10 27.57 18.18 55.98
N SER A 11 27.27 19.18 55.15
CA SER A 11 26.16 19.15 54.20
C SER A 11 26.43 18.04 53.17
N ARG A 12 25.77 16.88 53.33
CA ARG A 12 25.77 15.80 52.34
C ARG A 12 24.79 16.15 51.23
N TRP A 13 25.25 16.84 50.20
CA TRP A 13 24.55 16.91 48.91
C TRP A 13 24.74 15.57 48.20
N SER A 14 23.79 14.66 48.38
CA SER A 14 23.69 13.44 47.58
C SER A 14 23.23 13.83 46.17
N GLY A 15 24.17 14.04 45.27
CA GLY A 15 23.90 14.20 43.84
C GLY A 15 23.39 12.88 43.26
N ALA A 16 22.07 12.75 43.11
CA ALA A 16 21.48 11.69 42.32
C ALA A 16 21.72 12.00 40.84
N LEU A 17 22.77 11.41 40.26
CA LEU A 17 22.95 11.33 38.81
C LEU A 17 21.85 10.42 38.26
N GLY A 18 20.73 11.02 37.86
CA GLY A 18 19.68 10.36 37.11
C GLY A 18 20.22 9.97 35.74
N VAL A 19 20.51 8.69 35.55
CA VAL A 19 20.81 8.11 34.24
C VAL A 19 19.52 8.13 33.44
N CYS A 20 19.33 9.15 32.61
CA CYS A 20 18.33 9.13 31.54
C CYS A 20 18.76 8.09 30.50
N ALA A 21 18.27 6.86 30.64
CA ALA A 21 18.37 5.86 29.59
C ALA A 21 17.54 6.34 28.38
N ILE A 22 18.22 6.86 27.36
CA ILE A 22 17.62 7.12 26.05
C ILE A 22 17.35 5.74 25.44
N ILE A 23 16.13 5.25 25.58
CA ILE A 23 15.67 4.07 24.85
C ILE A 23 15.50 4.51 23.40
N ALA A 24 16.53 4.31 22.59
CA ALA A 24 16.42 4.40 21.14
C ALA A 24 15.48 3.28 20.69
N ILE A 25 14.26 3.64 20.30
CA ILE A 25 13.33 2.71 19.66
C ILE A 25 13.92 2.42 18.29
N ILE A 26 14.65 1.32 18.17
CA ILE A 26 15.10 0.79 16.88
C ILE A 26 13.84 0.31 16.17
N ARG A 27 13.22 1.19 15.39
CA ARG A 27 12.21 0.77 14.41
C ARG A 27 12.96 0.00 13.33
N PRO A 28 12.51 -1.21 12.93
CA PRO A 28 13.05 -1.84 11.74
C PRO A 28 12.86 -0.84 10.59
N ALA A 29 13.96 -0.43 9.98
CA ALA A 29 13.93 0.34 8.75
C ALA A 29 13.42 -0.58 7.65
N HIS A 30 12.09 -0.69 7.52
CA HIS A 30 11.52 -1.15 6.27
C HIS A 30 11.87 -0.07 5.25
N ALA A 31 12.67 -0.43 4.25
CA ALA A 31 12.94 0.47 3.14
C ALA A 31 11.60 0.89 2.53
N ASP A 32 11.44 2.18 2.25
CA ASP A 32 10.24 2.67 1.58
C ASP A 32 10.07 1.89 0.26
N PRO A 33 8.85 1.45 -0.08
CA PRO A 33 8.64 0.67 -1.29
C PRO A 33 9.12 1.44 -2.52
N ARG A 34 9.80 0.76 -3.44
CA ARG A 34 10.22 1.35 -4.73
C ARG A 34 9.09 1.40 -5.74
N ALA A 35 8.06 0.58 -5.56
CA ALA A 35 6.92 0.55 -6.47
C ALA A 35 5.61 0.05 -5.84
N VAL A 36 4.51 0.51 -6.42
CA VAL A 36 3.18 -0.11 -6.33
C VAL A 36 2.84 -0.74 -7.67
N VAL A 37 2.45 -2.00 -7.67
CA VAL A 37 2.09 -2.81 -8.84
C VAL A 37 0.64 -3.26 -8.68
N GLU A 38 -0.25 -2.70 -9.50
CA GLU A 38 -1.68 -3.02 -9.49
C GLU A 38 -2.02 -3.94 -10.67
N LEU A 39 -2.31 -5.22 -10.39
CA LEU A 39 -2.75 -6.18 -11.39
C LEU A 39 -4.28 -6.18 -11.50
N PHE A 40 -4.80 -5.83 -12.67
CA PHE A 40 -6.18 -6.05 -13.07
C PHE A 40 -6.31 -7.42 -13.74
N THR A 41 -7.09 -8.30 -13.12
CA THR A 41 -7.19 -9.74 -13.44
C THR A 41 -8.64 -10.22 -13.37
N SER A 42 -8.93 -11.45 -13.78
CA SER A 42 -10.22 -12.10 -13.54
C SER A 42 -10.10 -13.62 -13.60
N GLN A 43 -10.87 -14.30 -12.76
CA GLN A 43 -11.08 -15.75 -12.81
C GLN A 43 -11.66 -16.20 -14.16
N GLY A 44 -12.44 -15.35 -14.83
CA GLY A 44 -13.03 -15.64 -16.15
C GLY A 44 -12.07 -15.45 -17.32
N CYS A 45 -10.90 -14.84 -17.10
CA CYS A 45 -9.89 -14.55 -18.12
C CYS A 45 -8.87 -15.69 -18.23
N SER A 46 -8.85 -16.44 -19.32
CA SER A 46 -7.93 -17.58 -19.51
C SER A 46 -6.45 -17.20 -19.59
N SER A 47 -6.13 -15.97 -19.99
CA SER A 47 -4.76 -15.45 -20.08
C SER A 47 -4.22 -14.90 -18.76
N CYS A 48 -5.06 -14.80 -17.73
CA CYS A 48 -4.72 -14.19 -16.44
C CYS A 48 -3.89 -15.04 -15.45
N PRO A 49 -4.03 -16.40 -15.38
CA PRO A 49 -3.30 -17.20 -14.39
C PRO A 49 -1.77 -17.03 -14.36
N PRO A 50 -1.06 -16.85 -15.50
CA PRO A 50 0.36 -16.52 -15.47
C PRO A 50 0.68 -15.19 -14.76
N ALA A 51 -0.17 -14.18 -14.92
CA ALA A 51 -0.02 -12.88 -14.27
C ALA A 51 -0.30 -12.96 -12.76
N ASP A 52 -1.33 -13.71 -12.35
CA ASP A 52 -1.63 -13.93 -10.94
C ASP A 52 -0.46 -14.60 -10.20
N ARG A 53 0.22 -15.56 -10.85
CA ARG A 53 1.44 -16.19 -10.34
C ARG A 53 2.58 -15.18 -10.21
N ILE A 54 2.82 -14.37 -11.25
CA ILE A 54 3.87 -13.35 -11.24
C ILE A 54 3.64 -12.34 -10.11
N LEU A 55 2.40 -11.92 -9.89
CA LEU A 55 2.03 -11.05 -8.77
C LEU A 55 2.33 -11.70 -7.41
N GLY A 56 1.98 -12.98 -7.24
CA GLY A 56 2.29 -13.71 -6.00
C GLY A 56 3.79 -13.87 -5.73
N GLU A 57 4.61 -13.91 -6.78
CA GLU A 57 6.08 -13.86 -6.69
C GLU A 57 6.57 -12.45 -6.33
N LEU A 58 6.03 -11.39 -6.94
CA LEU A 58 6.36 -9.99 -6.62
C LEU A 58 5.96 -9.61 -5.19
N ALA A 59 4.84 -10.14 -4.68
CA ALA A 59 4.37 -9.91 -3.32
C ALA A 59 5.34 -10.43 -2.23
N LYS A 60 6.35 -11.22 -2.59
CA LYS A 60 7.41 -11.67 -1.68
C LYS A 60 8.56 -10.68 -1.55
N ASP A 61 8.67 -9.72 -2.47
CA ASP A 61 9.65 -8.65 -2.43
C ASP A 61 9.12 -7.51 -1.55
N PRO A 62 9.71 -7.25 -0.37
CA PRO A 62 9.24 -6.19 0.51
C PRO A 62 9.44 -4.78 -0.05
N SER A 63 10.24 -4.61 -1.12
CA SER A 63 10.40 -3.33 -1.82
C SER A 63 9.28 -3.04 -2.82
N VAL A 64 8.41 -4.02 -3.12
CA VAL A 64 7.31 -3.86 -4.09
C VAL A 64 5.97 -4.15 -3.43
N ILE A 65 5.07 -3.17 -3.46
CA ILE A 65 3.67 -3.39 -3.08
C ILE A 65 2.92 -3.93 -4.29
N ALA A 66 2.79 -5.24 -4.38
CA ALA A 66 2.03 -5.92 -5.43
C ALA A 66 0.62 -6.25 -4.94
N VAL A 67 -0.42 -5.79 -5.64
CA VAL A 67 -1.84 -6.02 -5.30
C VAL A 67 -2.64 -6.50 -6.51
N SER A 68 -3.63 -7.38 -6.28
CA SER A 68 -4.58 -7.79 -7.31
C SER A 68 -5.91 -7.07 -7.13
N MET A 69 -6.48 -6.63 -8.25
CA MET A 69 -7.76 -5.94 -8.36
C MET A 69 -8.64 -6.69 -9.36
N PRO A 70 -9.37 -7.74 -8.93
CA PRO A 70 -10.16 -8.56 -9.84
C PRO A 70 -11.32 -7.74 -10.45
N ILE A 71 -11.42 -7.70 -11.77
CA ILE A 71 -12.42 -6.89 -12.46
C ILE A 71 -13.65 -7.73 -12.83
N ASP A 72 -14.80 -7.07 -12.99
CA ASP A 72 -16.11 -7.74 -13.14
C ASP A 72 -16.58 -7.88 -14.58
N TYR A 73 -15.94 -7.22 -15.56
CA TYR A 73 -16.42 -7.24 -16.93
C TYR A 73 -16.17 -8.56 -17.67
N TRP A 74 -15.59 -9.59 -17.05
CA TRP A 74 -15.56 -10.96 -17.60
C TRP A 74 -16.70 -11.85 -17.09
N ASP A 75 -17.45 -11.41 -16.07
CA ASP A 75 -18.47 -12.24 -15.39
C ASP A 75 -19.58 -12.73 -16.31
N TYR A 76 -19.77 -12.04 -17.46
CA TYR A 76 -20.77 -12.41 -18.46
C TYR A 76 -20.42 -13.71 -19.23
N LEU A 77 -19.18 -14.20 -19.16
CA LEU A 77 -18.73 -15.42 -19.85
C LEU A 77 -19.05 -16.73 -19.14
N GLY A 78 -20.00 -16.73 -18.20
CA GLY A 78 -20.55 -17.94 -17.59
C GLY A 78 -19.85 -18.42 -16.31
N TRP A 79 -18.82 -17.69 -15.85
CA TRP A 79 -18.30 -17.79 -14.49
C TRP A 79 -18.24 -16.39 -13.87
N LYS A 80 -18.93 -16.22 -12.74
CA LYS A 80 -18.89 -14.98 -11.97
C LYS A 80 -17.70 -15.02 -11.01
N ASP A 81 -16.76 -14.10 -11.17
CA ASP A 81 -15.59 -13.99 -10.31
C ASP A 81 -16.02 -13.63 -8.88
N THR A 82 -15.64 -14.47 -7.92
CA THR A 82 -16.01 -14.32 -6.50
C THR A 82 -15.25 -13.20 -5.79
N LEU A 83 -14.21 -12.67 -6.41
CA LEU A 83 -13.35 -11.62 -5.89
C LEU A 83 -13.54 -10.29 -6.62
N ALA A 84 -14.24 -10.29 -7.76
CA ALA A 84 -14.43 -9.11 -8.59
C ALA A 84 -15.30 -8.02 -7.96
N ASP A 85 -14.98 -6.78 -8.30
CA ASP A 85 -15.74 -5.60 -7.90
C ASP A 85 -15.70 -4.53 -9.00
N SER A 86 -16.87 -3.98 -9.34
CA SER A 86 -17.02 -2.90 -10.32
C SER A 86 -16.14 -1.68 -10.06
N ARG A 87 -15.76 -1.42 -8.80
CA ARG A 87 -14.84 -0.33 -8.43
C ARG A 87 -13.45 -0.53 -9.01
N PHE A 88 -13.00 -1.77 -9.18
CA PHE A 88 -11.72 -2.10 -9.80
C PHE A 88 -11.77 -1.93 -11.31
N SER A 89 -12.88 -2.34 -11.95
CA SER A 89 -13.16 -2.02 -13.35
C SER A 89 -13.19 -0.51 -13.61
N ALA A 90 -13.80 0.27 -12.70
CA ALA A 90 -13.81 1.72 -12.78
C ALA A 90 -12.41 2.33 -12.63
N ARG A 91 -11.59 1.82 -11.69
CA ARG A 91 -10.20 2.25 -11.52
C ARG A 91 -9.34 1.99 -12.76
N GLN A 92 -9.49 0.82 -13.38
CA GLN A 92 -8.80 0.48 -14.62
C GLN A 92 -9.19 1.44 -15.77
N LYS A 93 -10.49 1.73 -15.90
CA LYS A 93 -11.01 2.70 -16.88
C LYS A 93 -10.48 4.10 -16.62
N ALA A 94 -10.37 4.52 -15.36
CA ALA A 94 -9.81 5.82 -15.00
C ALA A 94 -8.35 5.95 -15.44
N TYR A 95 -7.53 4.90 -15.23
CA TYR A 95 -6.16 4.87 -15.78
C TYR A 95 -6.13 4.96 -17.30
N SER A 96 -6.98 4.20 -17.98
CA SER A 96 -7.07 4.24 -19.44
C SER A 96 -7.44 5.64 -19.99
N GLN A 97 -8.30 6.37 -19.28
CA GLN A 97 -8.61 7.76 -19.62
C GLN A 97 -7.42 8.68 -19.43
N MET A 98 -6.67 8.53 -18.33
CA MET A 98 -5.47 9.32 -18.06
C MET A 98 -4.33 9.07 -19.05
N ARG A 99 -4.21 7.85 -19.58
CA ARG A 99 -3.25 7.51 -20.64
C ARG A 99 -3.69 8.00 -22.03
N GLY A 100 -4.98 8.24 -22.24
CA GLY A 100 -5.54 8.68 -23.52
C GLY A 100 -5.72 7.58 -24.58
N ASP A 101 -5.23 6.35 -24.30
CA ASP A 101 -5.37 5.19 -25.20
C ASP A 101 -6.81 4.64 -25.26
N ARG A 102 -7.59 4.86 -24.20
CA ARG A 102 -8.94 4.29 -24.01
C ARG A 102 -8.96 2.75 -24.05
N GLU A 103 -7.81 2.11 -23.89
CA GLU A 103 -7.65 0.66 -23.86
C GLU A 103 -7.74 0.10 -22.44
N VAL A 104 -8.56 -0.95 -22.32
CA VAL A 104 -8.76 -1.75 -21.12
C VAL A 104 -8.63 -3.22 -21.53
N TYR A 105 -7.74 -3.96 -20.87
CA TYR A 105 -7.47 -5.36 -21.18
C TYR A 105 -7.06 -6.13 -19.92
N THR A 106 -7.06 -7.45 -19.97
CA THR A 106 -6.51 -8.30 -18.91
C THR A 106 -5.64 -9.43 -19.47
N PRO A 107 -4.60 -9.85 -18.75
CA PRO A 107 -4.10 -9.25 -17.52
C PRO A 107 -3.36 -7.93 -17.81
N GLN A 108 -3.75 -6.84 -17.13
CA GLN A 108 -3.06 -5.55 -17.21
C GLN A 108 -2.44 -5.25 -15.87
N VAL A 109 -1.19 -4.82 -15.88
CA VAL A 109 -0.53 -4.26 -14.70
C VAL A 109 -0.35 -2.76 -14.89
N VAL A 110 -0.66 -1.97 -13.87
CA VAL A 110 -0.31 -0.55 -13.77
C VAL A 110 0.76 -0.39 -12.68
N ILE A 111 1.87 0.25 -13.03
CA ILE A 111 3.03 0.45 -12.15
C ILE A 111 3.08 1.91 -11.75
N ASN A 112 3.12 2.17 -10.45
CA ASN A 112 3.23 3.51 -9.87
C ASN A 112 2.18 4.50 -10.40
N GLY A 113 1.00 4.01 -10.77
CA GLY A 113 -0.10 4.80 -11.32
C GLY A 113 0.13 5.42 -12.70
N SER A 114 1.22 5.06 -13.40
CA SER A 114 1.64 5.77 -14.63
C SER A 114 1.85 4.85 -15.84
N LEU A 115 2.77 3.88 -15.75
CA LEU A 115 3.06 2.96 -16.85
C LEU A 115 2.18 1.71 -16.75
N HIS A 116 1.79 1.14 -17.88
CA HIS A 116 1.10 -0.14 -17.92
C HIS A 116 1.79 -1.13 -18.86
N VAL A 117 1.68 -2.42 -18.53
CA VAL A 117 2.23 -3.52 -19.30
C VAL A 117 1.29 -4.73 -19.25
N VAL A 118 1.58 -5.76 -20.05
CA VAL A 118 0.89 -7.06 -19.97
C VAL A 118 1.32 -7.77 -18.68
N GLY A 119 0.36 -8.17 -17.85
CA GLY A 119 0.65 -8.72 -16.53
C GLY A 119 1.35 -10.08 -16.52
N SER A 120 1.32 -10.79 -17.64
CA SER A 120 2.04 -12.05 -17.82
C SER A 120 3.50 -11.88 -18.28
N ASP A 121 3.96 -10.64 -18.51
CA ASP A 121 5.34 -10.34 -18.90
C ASP A 121 6.13 -9.77 -17.70
N ARG A 122 6.84 -10.66 -17.00
CA ARG A 122 7.68 -10.28 -15.85
C ARG A 122 8.75 -9.26 -16.22
N ALA A 123 9.39 -9.40 -17.37
CA ALA A 123 10.49 -8.52 -17.77
C ALA A 123 9.97 -7.10 -18.05
N ALA A 124 8.80 -7.00 -18.69
CA ALA A 124 8.13 -5.71 -18.89
C ALA A 124 7.75 -5.05 -17.56
N ILE A 125 7.26 -5.81 -16.57
CA ILE A 125 6.92 -5.27 -15.24
C ILE A 125 8.17 -4.71 -14.54
N GLU A 126 9.25 -5.47 -14.47
CA GLU A 126 10.49 -4.99 -13.81
C GLU A 126 11.07 -3.78 -14.54
N GLY A 127 11.10 -3.80 -15.87
CA GLY A 127 11.52 -2.64 -16.66
C GLY A 127 10.64 -1.41 -16.43
N ALA A 128 9.32 -1.60 -16.29
CA ALA A 128 8.40 -0.52 -15.97
C ALA A 128 8.64 0.07 -14.56
N ILE A 129 8.97 -0.77 -13.57
CA ILE A 129 9.35 -0.31 -12.25
C ILE A 129 10.61 0.56 -12.34
N ASP A 130 11.65 0.09 -13.03
CA ASP A 130 12.92 0.82 -13.17
C ASP A 130 12.77 2.17 -13.90
N VAL A 131 11.84 2.26 -14.85
CA VAL A 131 11.51 3.49 -15.57
C VAL A 131 10.74 4.44 -14.66
N THR A 132 9.65 3.98 -14.04
CA THR A 132 8.76 4.83 -13.24
C THR A 132 9.40 5.31 -11.94
N GLN A 133 10.27 4.53 -11.32
CA GLN A 133 11.02 4.92 -10.12
C GLN A 133 11.91 6.16 -10.35
N LYS A 134 12.34 6.40 -11.59
CA LYS A 134 13.14 7.57 -11.97
C LYS A 134 12.29 8.80 -12.29
N ALA A 135 10.97 8.63 -12.40
CA ALA A 135 10.07 9.74 -12.68
C ALA A 135 9.91 10.62 -11.44
N ASP A 136 9.80 11.91 -11.70
CA ASP A 136 9.72 12.91 -10.65
C ASP A 136 8.46 12.74 -9.78
N GLY A 137 8.63 12.82 -8.46
CA GLY A 137 7.56 12.66 -7.47
C GLY A 137 7.14 11.21 -7.17
N VAL A 138 7.48 10.23 -8.01
CA VAL A 138 7.10 8.82 -7.79
C VAL A 138 7.80 8.26 -6.55
N MET A 139 7.02 7.67 -5.65
CA MET A 139 7.50 7.01 -4.41
C MET A 139 8.50 7.87 -3.60
N SER A 140 8.34 9.20 -3.65
CA SER A 140 9.22 10.18 -3.03
C SER A 140 8.75 10.68 -1.66
N VAL A 141 7.51 10.37 -1.30
CA VAL A 141 6.88 10.81 -0.05
C VAL A 141 6.82 9.63 0.92
N PRO A 142 7.52 9.70 2.07
CA PRO A 142 7.40 8.67 3.11
C PRO A 142 5.97 8.53 3.62
N VAL A 143 5.48 7.29 3.64
CA VAL A 143 4.16 6.93 4.17
C VAL A 143 4.37 5.87 5.24
N THR A 144 3.69 6.03 6.37
CA THR A 144 3.67 5.01 7.42
C THR A 144 2.24 4.61 7.72
N VAL A 145 2.04 3.33 7.96
CA VAL A 145 0.77 2.77 8.42
C VAL A 145 1.04 1.84 9.60
N MET A 146 0.27 2.02 10.68
CA MET A 146 0.37 1.20 11.88
C MET A 146 -1.00 0.89 12.44
N GLN A 147 -1.24 -0.36 12.82
CA GLN A 147 -2.38 -0.73 13.64
C GLN A 147 -2.07 -0.43 15.11
N VAL A 148 -2.95 0.34 15.76
CA VAL A 148 -2.90 0.64 17.20
C VAL A 148 -4.25 0.28 17.80
N GLY A 149 -4.31 -0.88 18.46
CA GLY A 149 -5.58 -1.42 18.97
C GLY A 149 -6.59 -1.66 17.85
N LYS A 150 -7.76 -1.03 17.96
CA LYS A 150 -8.85 -1.10 16.95
C LYS A 150 -8.80 0.06 15.94
N GLN A 151 -7.65 0.67 15.75
CA GLN A 151 -7.47 1.80 14.86
C GLN A 151 -6.26 1.58 13.94
N ILE A 152 -6.33 2.19 12.76
CA ILE A 152 -5.24 2.29 11.81
C ILE A 152 -4.81 3.75 11.76
N ASN A 153 -3.55 3.98 12.09
CA ASN A 153 -2.91 5.29 12.00
C ASN A 153 -2.11 5.34 10.70
N VAL A 154 -2.46 6.30 9.87
CA VAL A 154 -1.75 6.63 8.63
C VAL A 154 -1.05 7.97 8.85
N SER A 155 0.25 8.03 8.55
CA SER A 155 0.99 9.29 8.53
C SER A 155 1.72 9.45 7.21
N VAL A 156 1.64 10.63 6.64
CA VAL A 156 2.26 11.02 5.37
C VAL A 156 3.15 12.21 5.65
N ALA A 157 4.43 12.11 5.29
CA ALA A 157 5.38 13.18 5.51
C ALA A 157 5.09 14.39 4.59
N ALA A 158 5.59 15.56 4.97
CA ALA A 158 5.63 16.70 4.06
C ALA A 158 6.48 16.37 2.82
N SER A 159 6.15 17.00 1.68
CA SER A 159 6.93 16.85 0.47
C SER A 159 8.34 17.40 0.69
N GLY A 160 9.36 16.64 0.31
CA GLY A 160 10.75 17.10 0.34
C GLY A 160 11.08 18.12 -0.77
N ARG A 161 10.08 18.55 -1.56
CA ARG A 161 10.25 19.38 -2.74
C ARG A 161 10.02 20.84 -2.41
N SER A 162 10.98 21.69 -2.81
CA SER A 162 10.81 23.14 -2.79
C SER A 162 10.28 23.60 -4.15
N GLY A 163 9.12 24.29 -4.17
CA GLY A 163 8.68 25.09 -5.32
C GLY A 163 7.43 24.63 -6.07
N ALA A 164 6.98 23.37 -5.93
CA ALA A 164 5.70 22.91 -6.50
C ALA A 164 4.84 22.30 -5.39
N ALA A 165 3.63 22.84 -5.20
CA ALA A 165 2.65 22.25 -4.29
C ALA A 165 2.24 20.87 -4.84
N MET A 166 2.66 19.80 -4.16
CA MET A 166 2.16 18.47 -4.46
C MET A 166 0.77 18.33 -3.86
N HIS A 167 -0.15 17.71 -4.58
CA HIS A 167 -1.46 17.37 -4.06
C HIS A 167 -1.75 15.90 -4.37
N GLY A 168 -2.58 15.27 -3.57
CA GLY A 168 -2.98 13.89 -3.80
C GLY A 168 -4.05 13.44 -2.83
N GLU A 169 -4.64 12.29 -3.12
CA GLU A 169 -5.58 11.63 -2.23
C GLU A 169 -4.86 10.51 -1.48
N VAL A 170 -5.18 10.38 -0.19
CA VAL A 170 -4.69 9.29 0.66
C VAL A 170 -5.75 8.20 0.70
N TRP A 171 -5.33 6.98 0.37
CA TRP A 171 -6.21 5.82 0.26
C TRP A 171 -5.73 4.68 1.14
N ILE A 172 -6.66 3.95 1.73
CA ILE A 172 -6.44 2.65 2.35
C ILE A 172 -7.11 1.57 1.49
N CYS A 173 -6.31 0.59 1.09
CA CYS A 173 -6.76 -0.66 0.51
C CYS A 173 -6.84 -1.73 1.59
N SER A 174 -8.01 -2.36 1.73
CA SER A 174 -8.14 -3.58 2.54
C SER A 174 -7.65 -4.77 1.73
N ILE A 175 -6.75 -5.57 2.28
CA ILE A 175 -6.08 -6.65 1.56
C ILE A 175 -6.40 -8.00 2.21
N ALA A 176 -6.74 -8.98 1.37
CA ALA A 176 -6.67 -10.40 1.71
C ALA A 176 -5.40 -10.98 1.06
N LYS A 177 -4.38 -11.32 1.86
CA LYS A 177 -3.05 -11.71 1.34
C LYS A 177 -3.07 -12.96 0.49
N ALA A 178 -3.93 -13.92 0.79
CA ALA A 178 -4.08 -15.16 0.04
C ALA A 178 -5.53 -15.62 0.05
N VAL A 179 -6.10 -15.84 -1.14
CA VAL A 179 -7.46 -16.33 -1.30
C VAL A 179 -7.48 -17.51 -2.28
N PRO A 180 -7.62 -18.75 -1.80
CA PRO A 180 -7.74 -19.92 -2.65
C PRO A 180 -9.14 -19.98 -3.28
N ILE A 181 -9.20 -20.14 -4.59
CA ILE A 181 -10.45 -20.24 -5.35
C ILE A 181 -10.45 -21.52 -6.19
N SER A 182 -11.52 -22.29 -6.06
CA SER A 182 -11.86 -23.38 -6.97
C SER A 182 -12.76 -22.84 -8.08
N ILE A 183 -12.22 -22.70 -9.29
CA ILE A 183 -12.96 -22.16 -10.44
C ILE A 183 -13.82 -23.26 -11.03
N GLY A 184 -15.14 -23.11 -10.96
CA GLY A 184 -16.08 -24.18 -11.29
C GLY A 184 -16.46 -24.27 -12.77
N ARG A 185 -16.43 -23.16 -13.52
CA ARG A 185 -16.87 -23.08 -14.93
C ARG A 185 -16.06 -22.03 -15.71
N GLY A 186 -16.38 -21.84 -16.98
CA GLY A 186 -15.69 -20.91 -17.87
C GLY A 186 -14.36 -21.48 -18.38
N GLU A 187 -13.57 -20.64 -19.02
CA GLU A 187 -12.31 -21.06 -19.67
C GLU A 187 -11.27 -21.61 -18.69
N ASN A 188 -11.34 -21.18 -17.41
CA ASN A 188 -10.49 -21.66 -16.33
C ASN A 188 -11.13 -22.75 -15.45
N GLY A 189 -12.26 -23.34 -15.88
CA GLY A 189 -12.99 -24.35 -15.10
C GLY A 189 -12.13 -25.55 -14.68
N GLY A 190 -12.34 -26.02 -13.45
CA GLY A 190 -11.63 -27.15 -12.84
C GLY A 190 -10.29 -26.79 -12.20
N ARG A 191 -9.82 -25.54 -12.31
CA ARG A 191 -8.56 -25.09 -11.71
C ARG A 191 -8.75 -24.66 -10.26
N GLN A 192 -7.72 -24.86 -9.46
CA GLN A 192 -7.55 -24.20 -8.16
C GLN A 192 -6.45 -23.16 -8.30
N VAL A 193 -6.77 -21.91 -7.97
CA VAL A 193 -5.84 -20.78 -8.08
C VAL A 193 -5.86 -20.03 -6.76
N THR A 194 -4.67 -19.72 -6.23
CA THR A 194 -4.53 -18.83 -5.08
C THR A 194 -4.26 -17.42 -5.59
N TYR A 195 -5.17 -16.50 -5.29
CA TYR A 195 -4.98 -15.08 -5.57
C TYR A 195 -4.23 -14.42 -4.40
N HIS A 196 -3.32 -13.51 -4.72
CA HIS A 196 -2.44 -12.88 -3.75
C HIS A 196 -2.71 -11.39 -3.62
N ASN A 197 -2.60 -10.87 -2.39
CA ASN A 197 -2.82 -9.46 -2.04
C ASN A 197 -4.07 -8.87 -2.72
N VAL A 198 -5.19 -9.56 -2.55
CA VAL A 198 -6.47 -9.21 -3.19
C VAL A 198 -7.04 -7.98 -2.50
N VAL A 199 -7.23 -6.91 -3.25
CA VAL A 199 -7.92 -5.71 -2.77
C VAL A 199 -9.39 -6.04 -2.56
N ARG A 200 -9.91 -5.76 -1.36
CA ARG A 200 -11.32 -5.99 -0.96
C ARG A 200 -12.11 -4.69 -0.83
N SER A 201 -11.42 -3.57 -0.62
CA SER A 201 -12.01 -2.23 -0.67
C SER A 201 -10.95 -1.16 -0.83
N LEU A 202 -11.40 0.00 -1.33
CA LEU A 202 -10.67 1.26 -1.43
C LEU A 202 -11.41 2.30 -0.60
N LEU A 203 -10.75 2.87 0.40
CA LEU A 203 -11.29 3.92 1.28
C LEU A 203 -10.40 5.16 1.17
N LYS A 204 -10.95 6.27 0.68
CA LYS A 204 -10.28 7.57 0.77
C LYS A 204 -10.33 8.05 2.22
N VAL A 205 -9.19 8.41 2.79
CA VAL A 205 -9.10 8.88 4.18
C VAL A 205 -8.87 10.38 4.28
N GLY A 206 -8.36 11.00 3.22
CA GLY A 206 -8.25 12.44 3.14
C GLY A 206 -7.51 12.91 1.90
N ASP A 207 -7.39 14.23 1.80
CA ASP A 207 -6.56 14.93 0.82
C ASP A 207 -5.23 15.31 1.47
N TRP A 208 -4.16 15.25 0.69
CA TRP A 208 -2.82 15.65 1.07
C TRP A 208 -2.38 16.79 0.15
N ASN A 209 -1.83 17.86 0.73
CA ASN A 209 -1.53 19.13 0.07
C ASN A 209 -0.03 19.46 0.03
N GLY A 210 0.82 18.47 0.35
CA GLY A 210 2.26 18.66 0.46
C GLY A 210 2.77 18.81 1.89
N ASP A 211 1.90 19.07 2.86
CA ASP A 211 2.27 19.20 4.28
C ASP A 211 2.17 17.85 5.03
N THR A 212 2.79 17.74 6.20
CA THR A 212 2.65 16.54 7.04
C THR A 212 1.17 16.31 7.39
N GLY A 213 0.67 15.11 7.12
CA GLY A 213 -0.71 14.71 7.38
C GLY A 213 -0.79 13.43 8.22
N SER A 214 -1.85 13.31 9.02
CA SER A 214 -2.13 12.09 9.78
C SER A 214 -3.63 11.82 9.85
N TRP A 215 -4.00 10.55 9.68
CA TRP A 215 -5.38 10.09 9.72
C TRP A 215 -5.49 8.86 10.61
N THR A 216 -6.58 8.83 11.38
CA THR A 216 -6.92 7.68 12.23
C THR A 216 -8.23 7.12 11.73
N VAL A 217 -8.21 5.84 11.36
CA VAL A 217 -9.37 5.13 10.81
C VAL A 217 -9.74 3.98 11.73
N PRO A 218 -11.00 3.87 12.18
CA PRO A 218 -11.47 2.68 12.89
C PRO A 218 -11.22 1.43 12.05
N LEU A 219 -10.64 0.39 12.65
CA LEU A 219 -10.28 -0.85 11.94
C LEU A 219 -11.50 -1.47 11.25
N GLU A 220 -12.67 -1.38 11.89
CA GLU A 220 -13.96 -1.85 11.35
C GLU A 220 -14.38 -1.21 10.01
N ASN A 221 -13.86 -0.02 9.68
CA ASN A 221 -14.13 0.62 8.38
C ASN A 221 -13.40 -0.08 7.22
N ILE A 222 -12.33 -0.83 7.51
CA ILE A 222 -11.50 -1.49 6.50
C ILE A 222 -11.49 -3.01 6.63
N THR A 223 -11.72 -3.58 7.82
CA THR A 223 -11.73 -5.02 8.02
C THR A 223 -13.08 -5.61 7.68
N ARG A 224 -13.04 -6.72 6.96
CA ARG A 224 -14.16 -7.63 6.71
C ARG A 224 -13.60 -9.05 6.72
N GLU A 225 -14.46 -10.06 6.60
CA GLU A 225 -14.02 -11.45 6.53
C GLU A 225 -12.89 -11.64 5.48
N GLY A 226 -11.80 -12.28 5.91
CA GLY A 226 -10.62 -12.57 5.08
C GLY A 226 -9.62 -11.42 4.89
N VAL A 227 -9.88 -10.21 5.39
CA VAL A 227 -8.90 -9.11 5.35
C VAL A 227 -7.88 -9.25 6.47
N ASP A 228 -6.60 -9.31 6.11
CA ASP A 228 -5.47 -9.58 7.00
C ASP A 228 -4.24 -8.67 6.72
N ALA A 229 -4.42 -7.66 5.88
CA ALA A 229 -3.44 -6.61 5.62
C ALA A 229 -4.11 -5.31 5.13
N ALA A 230 -3.35 -4.22 5.18
CA ALA A 230 -3.70 -2.93 4.60
C ALA A 230 -2.54 -2.41 3.75
N VAL A 231 -2.88 -1.83 2.59
CA VAL A 231 -1.97 -1.00 1.80
C VAL A 231 -2.46 0.43 1.88
N VAL A 232 -1.54 1.36 2.10
CA VAL A 232 -1.80 2.79 2.02
C VAL A 232 -1.02 3.35 0.86
N TYR A 233 -1.64 4.22 0.07
CA TYR A 233 -0.91 5.03 -0.88
C TYR A 233 -1.42 6.48 -0.88
N VAL A 234 -0.49 7.39 -1.18
CA VAL A 234 -0.77 8.78 -1.53
C VAL A 234 -0.62 8.86 -3.04
N GLN A 235 -1.70 9.20 -3.73
CA GLN A 235 -1.74 9.22 -5.20
C GLN A 235 -2.11 10.61 -5.68
N ASP A 236 -1.35 11.14 -6.65
CA ASP A 236 -1.69 12.39 -7.34
C ASP A 236 -3.04 12.28 -8.06
N GLY A 237 -3.69 13.41 -8.27
CA GLY A 237 -5.01 13.47 -8.87
C GLY A 237 -6.12 12.96 -7.94
N ASN A 238 -7.09 12.24 -8.49
CA ASN A 238 -8.21 11.70 -7.72
C ASN A 238 -8.71 10.35 -8.25
N ARG A 239 -9.72 9.76 -7.60
CA ARG A 239 -10.36 8.50 -8.02
C ARG A 239 -10.64 8.38 -9.52
N ASP A 240 -11.16 9.44 -10.14
CA ASP A 240 -11.59 9.43 -11.54
C ASP A 240 -10.47 9.85 -12.50
N LYS A 241 -9.44 10.51 -11.98
CA LYS A 241 -8.25 10.96 -12.70
C LYS A 241 -6.99 10.58 -11.92
N PRO A 242 -6.70 9.29 -11.76
CA PRO A 242 -5.58 8.84 -10.96
C PRO A 242 -4.25 9.20 -11.65
N GLY A 243 -3.36 9.85 -10.89
CA GLY A 243 -2.01 10.18 -11.31
C GLY A 243 -0.96 9.22 -10.75
N VAL A 244 0.26 9.71 -10.64
CA VAL A 244 1.41 8.96 -10.11
C VAL A 244 1.24 8.62 -8.63
N MET A 245 1.78 7.48 -8.22
CA MET A 245 1.91 7.11 -6.80
C MET A 245 3.05 7.91 -6.16
N LEU A 246 2.72 8.79 -5.22
CA LEU A 246 3.69 9.66 -4.54
C LEU A 246 4.41 8.94 -3.40
N GLY A 247 3.73 7.98 -2.77
CA GLY A 247 4.26 7.19 -1.66
C GLY A 247 3.28 6.11 -1.27
N ALA A 248 3.77 5.03 -0.68
CA ALA A 248 2.92 3.93 -0.23
C ALA A 248 3.56 3.17 0.93
N ALA A 249 2.72 2.41 1.64
CA ALA A 249 3.13 1.56 2.75
C ALA A 249 2.22 0.33 2.84
N PHE A 250 2.76 -0.76 3.39
CA PHE A 250 2.04 -2.00 3.65
C PHE A 250 2.10 -2.32 5.15
N ALA A 251 0.99 -2.74 5.74
CA ALA A 251 0.96 -3.31 7.09
C ALA A 251 0.13 -4.60 7.14
N PRO A 252 0.65 -5.67 7.76
CA PRO A 252 -0.21 -6.78 8.18
C PRO A 252 -1.20 -6.30 9.25
N LEU A 253 -2.40 -6.90 9.27
CA LEU A 253 -3.41 -6.66 10.28
C LEU A 253 -3.54 -7.87 11.20
N HIS A 254 -3.87 -7.62 12.47
CA HIS A 254 -3.96 -8.62 13.54
C HIS A 254 -5.25 -8.49 14.34
#